data_AF-K1TPA5-F1
#
_entry.id   AF-K1TPA5-F1
#
_cell.length_a   1.000
_cell.length_b   1.000
_cell.length_c   1.000
_cell.angle_alpha   90.00
_cell.angle_beta   90.00
_cell.angle_gamma   90.00
#
_symmetry.space_group_name_H-M   'P 1'
#
loop_
_entity.id
_entity.type
_entity.pdbx_description
1 polymer ?
#
loop_
_entity_poly.entity_id
_entity_poly.type
_entity_poly.pdbx_seq_one_letter_code
_entity_poly.pdbx_strand_id
1 'polypeptide(L)'
;MENRIYIRELVHYKGISIDELKAKYVAKNPYYDLSELPSGNIKEEVRAFLLDRSKKVDIATFYAERTRYRKICRFLSRYAKNINSLADIEKEVWMKKLKAWMFQEGIEITKKRECVYGTVVLLKTREFGYLDAMLDFVNVQEIPEREKDIWKLEKLDIPYKDNLIKSSKTINFTGIPQKEIREEVKTGIYLNLQGEAIACVQKEMTAMRRLSKYLKERYPRIQSCKELEREIIEEYLTYLKTEDNRNKHFHADINRL
;
A
#
# COMPACT_ATOMS: atom_id res chain seq x y z
N MET A 1 15.81 -18.34 8.34
CA MET A 1 14.90 -18.29 7.18
C MET A 1 15.65 -18.72 5.93
N GLU A 2 15.00 -19.38 4.98
CA GLU A 2 15.64 -19.84 3.74
C GLU A 2 16.01 -18.66 2.83
N ASN A 3 17.27 -18.59 2.39
CA ASN A 3 17.78 -17.48 1.57
C ASN A 3 17.44 -17.63 0.07
N ARG A 4 16.70 -18.67 -0.32
CA ARG A 4 16.36 -18.95 -1.71
C ARG A 4 14.85 -19.08 -1.86
N ILE A 5 14.33 -18.51 -2.94
CA ILE A 5 12.94 -18.70 -3.35
C ILE A 5 12.97 -19.48 -4.66
N TYR A 6 12.70 -20.78 -4.61
CA TYR A 6 12.63 -21.62 -5.80
C TYR A 6 11.31 -21.40 -6.53
N ILE A 7 11.37 -21.09 -7.82
CA ILE A 7 10.18 -20.80 -8.63
C ILE A 7 9.25 -22.03 -8.67
N ARG A 8 9.80 -23.24 -8.68
CA ARG A 8 9.04 -24.51 -8.68
C ARG A 8 8.18 -24.72 -7.45
N GLU A 9 8.62 -24.18 -6.32
CA GLU A 9 8.02 -24.47 -5.01
C GLU A 9 6.89 -23.50 -4.68
N LEU A 10 6.75 -22.41 -5.45
CA LEU A 10 5.65 -21.48 -5.31
C LEU A 10 4.32 -22.17 -5.69
N VAL A 11 3.36 -22.14 -4.76
CA VAL A 11 2.08 -22.87 -4.84
C VAL A 11 1.35 -22.63 -6.17
N HIS A 12 1.38 -21.42 -6.70
CA HIS A 12 0.68 -21.05 -7.93
C HIS A 12 1.36 -21.58 -9.21
N TYR A 13 2.59 -22.05 -9.10
CA TYR A 13 3.33 -22.73 -10.17
C TYR A 13 3.43 -24.24 -9.95
N LYS A 14 3.11 -24.71 -8.73
CA LYS A 14 3.09 -26.12 -8.31
C LYS A 14 1.87 -26.83 -8.90
N GLY A 15 1.98 -27.28 -10.16
CA GLY A 15 0.90 -27.95 -10.89
C GLY A 15 0.85 -27.62 -12.39
N ILE A 16 1.70 -26.72 -12.88
CA ILE A 16 1.85 -26.48 -14.32
C ILE A 16 2.53 -27.71 -14.93
N SER A 17 1.81 -28.44 -15.80
CA SER A 17 2.34 -29.60 -16.53
C SER A 17 3.62 -29.21 -17.28
N ILE A 18 4.62 -30.09 -17.19
CA ILE A 18 5.96 -29.90 -17.78
C ILE A 18 5.88 -29.89 -19.32
N ASP A 19 4.83 -30.47 -19.91
CA ASP A 19 4.71 -30.68 -21.36
C ASP A 19 4.34 -29.43 -22.18
N GLU A 20 3.76 -28.39 -21.58
CA GLU A 20 3.37 -27.17 -22.32
C GLU A 20 4.46 -26.10 -22.28
N LEU A 21 5.44 -26.13 -23.21
CA LEU A 21 6.42 -25.07 -23.51
C LEU A 21 7.28 -24.52 -22.33
N LYS A 22 6.99 -24.89 -21.08
CA LYS A 22 7.45 -24.29 -19.83
C LYS A 22 8.47 -25.13 -19.08
N ALA A 23 8.69 -26.40 -19.50
CA ALA A 23 9.78 -27.25 -19.02
C ALA A 23 11.12 -26.51 -18.99
N LYS A 24 11.46 -25.75 -20.03
CA LYS A 24 12.75 -25.04 -20.13
C LYS A 24 12.98 -24.00 -19.03
N TYR A 25 11.93 -23.32 -18.57
CA TYR A 25 12.03 -22.32 -17.51
C TYR A 25 12.17 -22.96 -16.15
N VAL A 26 11.71 -24.20 -16.03
CA VAL A 26 11.58 -24.88 -14.75
C VAL A 26 12.73 -25.87 -14.57
N ALA A 27 13.24 -26.50 -15.64
CA ALA A 27 14.22 -27.61 -15.68
C ALA A 27 15.43 -27.47 -14.73
N LYS A 28 16.01 -26.28 -14.61
CA LYS A 28 17.24 -26.03 -13.82
C LYS A 28 16.99 -25.61 -12.37
N ASN A 29 15.78 -25.86 -11.85
CA ASN A 29 15.31 -25.39 -10.54
C ASN A 29 15.69 -23.93 -10.24
N PRO A 30 15.24 -22.97 -11.06
CA PRO A 30 15.64 -21.59 -10.90
C PRO A 30 15.12 -21.00 -9.58
N TYR A 31 15.96 -20.19 -8.96
CA TYR A 31 15.63 -19.47 -7.75
C TYR A 31 16.02 -18.01 -7.82
N TYR A 32 15.40 -17.24 -6.92
CA TYR A 32 15.86 -15.92 -6.48
C TYR A 32 16.72 -16.10 -5.24
N ASP A 33 17.92 -15.52 -5.25
CA ASP A 33 18.86 -15.58 -4.14
C ASP A 33 18.78 -14.29 -3.32
N LEU A 34 18.43 -14.40 -2.04
CA LEU A 34 18.31 -13.29 -1.09
C LEU A 34 19.62 -13.07 -0.31
N SER A 35 20.64 -13.93 -0.47
CA SER A 35 21.88 -13.85 0.32
C SER A 35 22.73 -12.62 0.00
N GLU A 36 22.64 -12.10 -1.23
CA GLU A 36 23.36 -10.90 -1.67
C GLU A 36 22.75 -9.58 -1.16
N LEU A 37 21.54 -9.63 -0.58
CA LEU A 37 20.88 -8.44 -0.04
C LEU A 37 21.50 -8.03 1.31
N PRO A 38 21.61 -6.72 1.57
CA PRO A 38 22.14 -6.23 2.84
C PRO A 38 21.27 -6.63 4.04
N SER A 39 21.88 -6.59 5.23
CA SER A 39 21.23 -6.85 6.52
C SER A 39 20.18 -5.79 6.86
N GLY A 40 19.17 -6.15 7.66
CA GLY A 40 18.03 -5.28 8.01
C GLY A 40 16.71 -5.83 7.48
N ASN A 41 15.68 -4.97 7.44
CA ASN A 41 14.34 -5.33 6.94
C ASN A 41 14.28 -5.50 5.41
N ILE A 42 15.28 -4.97 4.68
CA ILE A 42 15.35 -5.03 3.20
C ILE A 42 15.20 -6.45 2.66
N LYS A 43 15.80 -7.46 3.31
CA LYS A 43 15.69 -8.85 2.84
C LYS A 43 14.24 -9.35 2.89
N GLU A 44 13.50 -8.91 3.90
CA GLU A 44 12.14 -9.34 4.19
C GLU A 44 11.16 -8.60 3.27
N GLU A 45 11.39 -7.30 3.05
CA GLU A 45 10.72 -6.47 2.04
C GLU A 45 10.85 -7.06 0.63
N VAL A 46 12.08 -7.38 0.21
CA VAL A 46 12.33 -7.95 -1.11
C VAL A 46 11.73 -9.35 -1.24
N ARG A 47 11.78 -10.17 -0.18
CA ARG A 47 11.07 -11.45 -0.16
C ARG A 47 9.57 -11.25 -0.36
N ALA A 48 8.95 -10.33 0.39
CA ALA A 48 7.52 -10.04 0.29
C ALA A 48 7.16 -9.56 -1.13
N PHE A 49 7.98 -8.69 -1.72
CA PHE A 49 7.81 -8.22 -3.09
C PHE A 49 7.85 -9.37 -4.10
N LEU A 50 8.83 -10.28 -4.01
CA LEU A 50 8.94 -11.42 -4.92
C LEU A 50 7.75 -12.38 -4.81
N LEU A 51 7.27 -12.62 -3.58
CA LEU A 51 6.11 -13.47 -3.33
C LEU A 51 4.82 -12.83 -3.89
N ASP A 52 4.62 -11.53 -3.71
CA ASP A 52 3.48 -10.81 -4.31
C ASP A 52 3.59 -10.78 -5.84
N ARG A 53 4.77 -10.50 -6.38
CA ARG A 53 5.00 -10.41 -7.82
C ARG A 53 4.78 -11.74 -8.52
N SER A 54 5.17 -12.86 -7.93
CA SER A 54 4.92 -14.20 -8.50
C SER A 54 3.43 -14.53 -8.69
N LYS A 55 2.54 -13.89 -7.92
CA LYS A 55 1.08 -14.03 -8.08
C LYS A 55 0.52 -13.18 -9.23
N LYS A 56 1.25 -12.15 -9.65
CA LYS A 56 0.77 -11.11 -10.59
C LYS A 56 1.32 -11.27 -12.00
N VAL A 57 2.42 -12.01 -12.18
CA VAL A 57 3.02 -12.22 -13.49
C VAL A 57 3.08 -13.71 -13.85
N ASP A 58 3.08 -14.00 -15.14
CA ASP A 58 3.27 -15.37 -15.63
C ASP A 58 4.69 -15.89 -15.32
N ILE A 59 4.84 -17.22 -15.31
CA ILE A 59 6.10 -17.88 -14.95
C ILE A 59 7.28 -17.53 -15.88
N ALA A 60 7.04 -17.26 -17.17
CA ALA A 60 8.11 -16.91 -18.11
C ALA A 60 8.61 -15.49 -17.85
N THR A 61 7.69 -14.55 -17.57
CA THR A 61 8.04 -13.19 -17.13
C THR A 61 8.79 -13.23 -15.80
N PHE A 62 8.27 -13.96 -14.82
CA PHE A 62 8.91 -14.09 -13.51
C PHE A 62 10.30 -14.74 -13.61
N TYR A 63 10.47 -15.73 -14.49
CA TYR A 63 11.78 -16.32 -14.76
C TYR A 63 12.75 -15.32 -15.39
N ALA A 64 12.31 -14.58 -16.41
CA ALA A 64 13.14 -13.61 -17.13
C ALA A 64 13.53 -12.40 -16.24
N GLU A 65 12.78 -12.11 -15.19
CA GLU A 65 13.09 -11.07 -14.21
C GLU A 65 14.33 -11.37 -13.36
N ARG A 66 14.76 -12.63 -13.25
CA ARG A 66 15.93 -13.04 -12.43
C ARG A 66 17.22 -12.30 -12.80
N THR A 67 17.47 -12.08 -14.09
CA THR A 67 18.67 -11.37 -14.55
C THR A 67 18.64 -9.91 -14.09
N ARG A 68 17.46 -9.28 -14.10
CA ARG A 68 17.27 -7.90 -13.61
C ARG A 68 17.39 -7.85 -12.10
N TYR A 69 16.76 -8.80 -11.41
CA TYR A 69 16.84 -8.95 -9.97
C TYR A 69 18.29 -9.03 -9.48
N ARG A 70 19.14 -9.87 -10.11
CA ARG A 70 20.57 -9.96 -9.74
C ARG A 70 21.30 -8.63 -9.85
N LYS A 71 21.01 -7.83 -10.87
CA LYS A 71 21.59 -6.47 -11.00
C LYS A 71 21.10 -5.58 -9.85
N ILE A 72 19.82 -5.64 -9.51
CA ILE A 72 19.27 -4.89 -8.38
C ILE A 72 19.88 -5.36 -7.05
N CYS A 73 20.12 -6.64 -6.83
CA CYS A 73 20.84 -7.13 -5.64
C CYS A 73 22.24 -6.55 -5.54
N ARG A 74 23.01 -6.59 -6.64
CA ARG A 74 24.36 -5.97 -6.69
C ARG A 74 24.33 -4.47 -6.43
N PHE A 75 23.29 -3.78 -6.91
CA PHE A 75 23.08 -2.39 -6.60
C PHE A 75 22.77 -2.18 -5.11
N LEU A 76 21.77 -2.86 -4.56
CA LEU A 76 21.36 -2.71 -3.17
C LEU A 76 22.48 -3.10 -2.20
N SER A 77 23.26 -4.14 -2.48
CA SER A 77 24.40 -4.55 -1.65
C SER A 77 25.49 -3.49 -1.55
N ARG A 78 25.58 -2.58 -2.53
CA ARG A 78 26.53 -1.45 -2.51
C ARG A 78 25.95 -0.21 -1.84
N TYR A 79 24.68 0.12 -2.11
CA TYR A 79 24.09 1.41 -1.72
C TYR A 79 23.14 1.36 -0.51
N ALA A 80 22.81 0.16 -0.03
CA ALA A 80 21.87 -0.04 1.08
C ALA A 80 22.50 -0.73 2.32
N LYS A 81 23.83 -0.69 2.47
CA LYS A 81 24.54 -1.33 3.59
C LYS A 81 24.15 -0.80 4.98
N ASN A 82 23.81 0.49 5.08
CA ASN A 82 23.45 1.17 6.33
C ASN A 82 21.99 1.65 6.30
N ILE A 83 21.14 0.99 5.53
CA ILE A 83 19.73 1.33 5.37
C ILE A 83 18.92 0.18 5.98
N ASN A 84 17.92 0.51 6.79
CA ASN A 84 17.10 -0.52 7.43
C ASN A 84 15.95 -0.97 6.53
N SER A 85 15.30 -0.02 5.83
CA SER A 85 14.18 -0.23 4.91
C SER A 85 14.41 0.47 3.57
N LEU A 86 13.92 -0.11 2.47
CA LEU A 86 13.95 0.56 1.17
C LEU A 86 13.09 1.84 1.14
N ALA A 87 12.10 1.99 2.03
CA ALA A 87 11.29 3.19 2.17
C ALA A 87 12.01 4.34 2.89
N ASP A 88 13.12 4.07 3.60
CA ASP A 88 13.91 5.10 4.29
C ASP A 88 14.47 6.16 3.32
N ILE A 89 14.53 5.85 2.03
CA ILE A 89 15.01 6.74 0.99
C ILE A 89 13.92 6.97 -0.06
N GLU A 90 13.71 8.25 -0.39
CA GLU A 90 12.78 8.64 -1.44
C GLU A 90 13.07 7.96 -2.78
N LYS A 91 11.99 7.57 -3.47
CA LYS A 91 12.03 6.84 -4.74
C LYS A 91 12.90 7.53 -5.79
N GLU A 92 12.82 8.85 -5.91
CA GLU A 92 13.64 9.61 -6.86
C GLU A 92 15.13 9.53 -6.58
N VAL A 93 15.51 9.51 -5.29
CA VAL A 93 16.90 9.38 -4.85
C VAL A 93 17.42 7.98 -5.22
N TRP A 94 16.61 6.94 -5.01
CA TRP A 94 16.94 5.58 -5.48
C TRP A 94 17.16 5.53 -7.00
N MET A 95 16.30 6.17 -7.78
CA MET A 95 16.43 6.20 -9.25
C MET A 95 17.70 6.92 -9.71
N LYS A 96 18.08 8.03 -9.06
CA LYS A 96 19.34 8.74 -9.32
C LYS A 96 20.55 7.86 -8.99
N LYS A 97 20.54 7.19 -7.84
CA LYS A 97 21.60 6.24 -7.43
C LYS A 97 21.72 5.07 -8.40
N LEU A 98 20.59 4.47 -8.81
CA LEU A 98 20.59 3.36 -9.77
C LEU A 98 21.18 3.79 -11.12
N LYS A 99 20.79 4.96 -11.63
CA LYS A 99 21.33 5.52 -12.88
C LYS A 99 22.85 5.69 -12.79
N ALA A 100 23.34 6.30 -11.70
CA ALA A 100 24.76 6.52 -11.50
C ALA A 100 25.54 5.20 -11.38
N TRP A 101 25.02 4.23 -10.65
CA TRP A 101 25.64 2.91 -10.53
C TRP A 101 25.67 2.15 -11.86
N MET A 102 24.57 2.14 -12.60
CA MET A 102 24.53 1.50 -13.92
C MET A 102 25.55 2.12 -14.89
N PHE A 103 25.70 3.45 -14.85
CA PHE A 103 26.75 4.14 -15.61
C PHE A 103 28.15 3.67 -15.23
N GLN A 104 28.46 3.59 -13.92
CA GLN A 104 29.75 3.15 -13.41
C GLN A 104 30.09 1.69 -13.78
N GLU A 105 29.09 0.81 -13.82
CA GLU A 105 29.26 -0.60 -14.15
C GLU A 105 29.21 -0.89 -15.66
N GLY A 106 29.09 0.14 -16.50
CA GLY A 106 28.96 -0.03 -17.96
C GLY A 106 27.65 -0.72 -18.39
N ILE A 107 26.62 -0.68 -17.55
CA ILE A 107 25.30 -1.25 -17.85
C ILE A 107 24.49 -0.23 -18.65
N GLU A 108 23.92 -0.64 -19.78
CA GLU A 108 23.05 0.21 -20.59
C GLU A 108 21.92 0.84 -19.77
N ILE A 109 21.81 2.16 -19.82
CA ILE A 109 20.77 2.96 -19.13
C ILE A 109 19.54 3.16 -20.01
N THR A 110 19.75 3.23 -21.33
CA THR A 110 18.72 3.46 -22.33
C THR A 110 18.83 2.46 -23.47
N LYS A 111 17.69 2.01 -23.99
CA LYS A 111 17.59 1.21 -25.21
C LYS A 111 16.92 2.03 -26.31
N LYS A 112 17.45 1.91 -27.52
CA LYS A 112 16.81 2.44 -28.72
C LYS A 112 15.62 1.55 -29.09
N ARG A 113 14.49 2.17 -29.38
CA ARG A 113 13.32 1.51 -29.97
C ARG A 113 12.92 2.30 -31.20
N GLU A 114 12.93 1.63 -32.35
CA GLU A 114 12.34 2.17 -33.57
C GLU A 114 10.83 1.99 -33.51
N CYS A 115 10.12 3.10 -33.66
CA CYS A 115 8.68 3.11 -33.83
C CYS A 115 8.30 2.77 -35.27
N VAL A 116 7.04 2.36 -35.48
CA VAL A 116 6.49 1.96 -36.79
C VAL A 116 6.69 3.04 -37.87
N TYR A 117 6.81 4.31 -37.47
CA TYR A 117 7.01 5.46 -38.35
C TYR A 117 8.50 5.87 -38.51
N GLY A 118 9.46 5.04 -38.12
CA GLY A 118 10.90 5.32 -38.25
C GLY A 118 11.50 6.22 -37.16
N THR A 119 10.69 6.76 -36.25
CA THR A 119 11.19 7.54 -35.11
C THR A 119 11.93 6.65 -34.11
N VAL A 120 13.17 6.99 -33.77
CA VAL A 120 13.95 6.30 -32.73
C VAL A 120 13.70 6.97 -31.38
N VAL A 121 13.14 6.21 -30.43
CA VAL A 121 12.95 6.67 -29.04
C VAL A 121 13.95 5.96 -28.12
N LEU A 122 14.56 6.73 -27.22
CA LEU A 122 15.40 6.20 -26.14
C LEU A 122 14.53 5.90 -24.92
N LEU A 123 14.36 4.62 -24.60
CA LEU A 123 13.60 4.17 -23.43
C LEU A 123 14.55 3.78 -22.31
N LYS A 124 14.22 4.14 -21.07
CA LYS A 124 14.91 3.59 -19.88
C LYS A 124 14.85 2.06 -19.93
N THR A 125 15.92 1.41 -19.50
CA THR A 125 15.92 -0.05 -19.47
C THR A 125 14.98 -0.60 -18.41
N ARG A 126 14.67 -1.89 -18.51
CA ARG A 126 13.71 -2.60 -17.65
C ARG A 126 14.18 -2.70 -16.18
N GLU A 127 15.44 -2.40 -15.88
CA GLU A 127 16.00 -2.32 -14.52
C GLU A 127 15.35 -1.18 -13.73
N PHE A 128 15.16 -0.01 -14.34
CA PHE A 128 14.48 1.12 -13.69
C PHE A 128 13.07 0.73 -13.26
N GLY A 129 12.27 0.23 -14.20
CA GLY A 129 10.89 -0.18 -13.89
C GLY A 129 10.80 -1.32 -12.89
N TYR A 130 11.83 -2.16 -12.78
CA TYR A 130 11.84 -3.25 -11.81
C TYR A 130 12.12 -2.75 -10.38
N LEU A 131 13.12 -1.86 -10.22
CA LEU A 131 13.34 -1.19 -8.93
C LEU A 131 12.14 -0.32 -8.55
N ASP A 132 11.55 0.37 -9.53
CA ASP A 132 10.38 1.24 -9.34
C ASP A 132 9.21 0.48 -8.71
N ALA A 133 8.87 -0.67 -9.29
CA ALA A 133 7.82 -1.56 -8.78
C ALA A 133 8.15 -2.14 -7.40
N MET A 134 9.43 -2.41 -7.12
CA MET A 134 9.87 -2.89 -5.82
C MET A 134 9.70 -1.81 -4.75
N LEU A 135 10.11 -0.57 -5.03
CA LEU A 135 9.96 0.56 -4.11
C LEU A 135 8.50 0.93 -3.89
N ASP A 136 7.66 0.90 -4.93
CA ASP A 136 6.22 1.15 -4.78
C ASP A 136 5.58 0.08 -3.88
N PHE A 137 5.98 -1.18 -4.04
CA PHE A 137 5.49 -2.24 -3.17
C PHE A 137 5.87 -2.00 -1.70
N VAL A 138 7.13 -1.68 -1.43
CA VAL A 138 7.61 -1.44 -0.05
C VAL A 138 6.93 -0.23 0.57
N ASN A 139 6.87 0.90 -0.15
CA ASN A 139 6.21 2.12 0.34
C ASN A 139 4.72 1.91 0.65
N VAL A 140 4.04 1.00 -0.06
CA VAL A 140 2.63 0.65 0.21
C VAL A 140 2.48 -0.34 1.37
N GLN A 141 3.50 -1.18 1.61
CA GLN A 141 3.52 -2.15 2.71
C GLN A 141 3.88 -1.51 4.05
N GLU A 142 4.77 -0.52 4.08
CA GLU A 142 5.31 0.04 5.32
C GLU A 142 4.48 1.13 5.99
N ILE A 143 3.51 1.77 5.31
CA ILE A 143 2.59 2.68 6.02
C ILE A 143 1.85 1.84 7.07
N PRO A 144 2.04 2.09 8.37
CA PRO A 144 1.31 1.39 9.41
C PRO A 144 -0.17 1.44 9.09
N GLU A 145 -0.90 0.34 9.28
CA GLU A 145 -2.30 0.28 8.83
C GLU A 145 -3.12 1.46 9.41
N ARG A 146 -2.77 1.93 10.61
CA ARG A 146 -3.35 3.10 11.28
C ARG A 146 -3.12 4.44 10.57
N GLU A 147 -2.01 4.60 9.88
CA GLU A 147 -1.69 5.85 9.17
C GLU A 147 -2.45 5.96 7.84
N LYS A 148 -2.95 4.84 7.30
CA LYS A 148 -3.75 4.83 6.06
C LYS A 148 -5.10 5.50 6.27
N ASP A 149 -5.65 6.04 5.19
CA ASP A 149 -7.04 6.52 5.17
C ASP A 149 -8.07 5.41 4.95
N ILE A 150 -7.61 4.19 4.64
CA ILE A 150 -8.45 3.00 4.54
C ILE A 150 -7.78 1.89 5.33
N TRP A 151 -8.40 1.50 6.43
CA TRP A 151 -7.91 0.41 7.29
C TRP A 151 -8.56 -0.90 6.88
N LYS A 152 -7.74 -1.93 6.78
CA LYS A 152 -8.15 -3.34 6.75
C LYS A 152 -8.10 -3.88 8.17
N LEU A 153 -9.25 -4.30 8.69
CA LEU A 153 -9.35 -4.72 10.09
C LEU A 153 -8.41 -5.90 10.41
N GLU A 154 -8.26 -6.85 9.49
CA GLU A 154 -7.35 -8.00 9.61
C GLU A 154 -5.87 -7.62 9.75
N LYS A 155 -5.51 -6.37 9.42
CA LYS A 155 -4.14 -5.84 9.51
C LYS A 155 -3.95 -4.89 10.68
N LEU A 156 -5.02 -4.54 11.39
CA LEU A 156 -4.92 -3.84 12.66
C LEU A 156 -4.55 -4.89 13.71
N ASP A 157 -3.38 -4.74 14.32
CA ASP A 157 -2.91 -5.62 15.40
C ASP A 157 -3.68 -5.36 16.70
N ILE A 158 -5.00 -5.57 16.66
CA ILE A 158 -5.95 -5.41 17.77
C ILE A 158 -7.06 -6.45 17.71
N PRO A 159 -7.62 -6.84 18.87
CA PRO A 159 -8.89 -7.53 18.89
C PRO A 159 -10.01 -6.58 18.43
N TYR A 160 -10.96 -7.09 17.64
CA TYR A 160 -12.20 -6.39 17.33
C TYR A 160 -13.38 -7.37 17.30
N LYS A 161 -14.58 -6.89 17.60
CA LYS A 161 -15.80 -7.70 17.58
C LYS A 161 -16.42 -7.70 16.19
N ASP A 162 -16.14 -8.75 15.41
CA ASP A 162 -16.70 -8.93 14.07
C ASP A 162 -18.21 -9.21 14.10
N ASN A 163 -18.90 -8.87 13.01
CA ASN A 163 -20.32 -9.17 12.83
C ASN A 163 -20.50 -10.33 11.87
N LEU A 164 -20.97 -11.47 12.38
CA LEU A 164 -21.18 -12.71 11.63
C LEU A 164 -22.18 -12.56 10.47
N ILE A 165 -23.07 -11.56 10.50
CA ILE A 165 -24.13 -11.35 9.50
C ILE A 165 -23.65 -10.48 8.33
N LYS A 166 -22.78 -9.48 8.61
CA LYS A 166 -22.19 -8.59 7.59
C LYS A 166 -20.73 -8.29 7.94
N SER A 167 -19.81 -9.01 7.30
CA SER A 167 -18.37 -8.82 7.47
C SER A 167 -17.91 -7.51 6.85
N SER A 168 -17.90 -6.43 7.64
CA SER A 168 -17.29 -5.17 7.25
C SER A 168 -15.79 -5.31 7.44
N LYS A 169 -15.04 -5.61 6.37
CA LYS A 169 -13.59 -5.88 6.46
C LYS A 169 -12.72 -4.62 6.53
N THR A 170 -13.32 -3.44 6.29
CA THR A 170 -12.58 -2.19 6.13
C THR A 170 -13.28 -1.00 6.81
N ILE A 171 -12.47 -0.03 7.24
CA ILE A 171 -12.93 1.30 7.64
C ILE A 171 -12.32 2.32 6.68
N ASN A 172 -13.15 3.21 6.13
CA ASN A 172 -12.74 4.17 5.13
C ASN A 172 -12.92 5.62 5.64
N PHE A 173 -11.83 6.33 5.84
CA PHE A 173 -11.78 7.70 6.33
C PHE A 173 -11.79 8.75 5.21
N THR A 174 -11.72 8.36 3.93
CA THR A 174 -11.65 9.32 2.79
C THR A 174 -12.89 10.19 2.64
N GLY A 175 -14.02 9.77 3.25
CA GLY A 175 -15.24 10.57 3.33
C GLY A 175 -15.17 11.77 4.28
N ILE A 176 -14.06 11.93 5.03
CA ILE A 176 -13.80 13.05 5.93
C ILE A 176 -12.76 13.97 5.26
N PRO A 177 -13.17 15.04 4.58
CA PRO A 177 -12.26 15.89 3.82
C PRO A 177 -11.22 16.67 4.65
N GLN A 178 -11.55 17.15 5.86
CA GLN A 178 -10.61 17.88 6.71
C GLN A 178 -9.56 16.92 7.27
N LYS A 179 -8.28 17.25 7.08
CA LYS A 179 -7.17 16.37 7.46
C LYS A 179 -7.10 16.16 8.98
N GLU A 180 -7.21 17.22 9.77
CA GLU A 180 -7.10 17.15 11.23
C GLU A 180 -8.26 16.37 11.86
N ILE A 181 -9.53 16.69 11.52
CA ILE A 181 -10.69 15.86 11.92
C ILE A 181 -10.50 14.40 11.51
N ARG A 182 -9.94 14.11 10.33
CA ARG A 182 -9.70 12.73 9.89
C ARG A 182 -8.75 11.99 10.84
N GLU A 183 -7.64 12.60 11.23
CA GLU A 183 -6.66 11.99 12.14
C GLU A 183 -7.22 11.85 13.58
N GLU A 184 -8.02 12.81 14.04
CA GLU A 184 -8.72 12.73 15.32
C GLU A 184 -9.75 11.58 15.33
N VAL A 185 -10.53 11.44 14.26
CA VAL A 185 -11.49 10.35 14.10
C VAL A 185 -10.79 9.00 14.00
N LYS A 186 -9.68 8.89 13.27
CA LYS A 186 -8.84 7.67 13.27
C LYS A 186 -8.49 7.28 14.71
N THR A 187 -8.03 8.23 15.51
CA THR A 187 -7.65 7.97 16.91
C THR A 187 -8.82 7.45 17.74
N GLY A 188 -9.99 8.09 17.66
CA GLY A 188 -11.20 7.63 18.38
C GLY A 188 -11.69 6.25 17.93
N ILE A 189 -11.76 6.03 16.61
CA ILE A 189 -12.21 4.76 16.01
C ILE A 189 -11.29 3.60 16.38
N TYR A 190 -9.97 3.84 16.46
CA TYR A 190 -9.02 2.84 16.90
C TYR A 190 -9.27 2.35 18.34
N LEU A 191 -9.70 3.25 19.23
CA LEU A 191 -10.08 2.90 20.60
C LEU A 191 -11.42 2.16 20.62
N ASN A 192 -12.43 2.66 19.91
CA ASN A 192 -13.78 2.08 19.88
C ASN A 192 -13.77 0.65 19.32
N LEU A 193 -12.91 0.36 18.33
CA LEU A 193 -12.76 -0.99 17.75
C LEU A 193 -12.44 -2.08 18.77
N GLN A 194 -11.77 -1.75 19.88
CA GLN A 194 -11.36 -2.74 20.89
C GLN A 194 -12.52 -3.13 21.83
N GLY A 195 -13.49 -2.24 22.03
CA GLY A 195 -14.62 -2.45 22.94
C GLY A 195 -15.95 -2.73 22.24
N GLU A 196 -16.14 -2.15 21.06
CA GLU A 196 -17.43 -2.10 20.38
C GLU A 196 -17.57 -3.09 19.22
N ALA A 197 -18.82 -3.41 18.87
CA ALA A 197 -19.11 -4.15 17.66
C ALA A 197 -18.81 -3.31 16.41
N ILE A 198 -18.25 -3.92 15.37
CA ILE A 198 -17.92 -3.21 14.12
C ILE A 198 -19.12 -2.45 13.51
N ALA A 199 -20.34 -2.94 13.72
CA ALA A 199 -21.56 -2.28 13.26
C ALA A 199 -21.83 -0.94 13.97
N CYS A 200 -21.39 -0.75 15.21
CA CYS A 200 -21.48 0.51 15.94
C CYS A 200 -20.45 1.51 15.37
N VAL A 201 -19.20 1.09 15.24
CA VAL A 201 -18.11 1.87 14.62
C VAL A 201 -18.48 2.36 13.21
N GLN A 202 -19.14 1.54 12.39
CA GLN A 202 -19.60 1.97 11.06
C GLN A 202 -20.69 3.06 11.12
N LYS A 203 -21.52 3.08 12.16
CA LYS A 203 -22.51 4.13 12.38
C LYS A 203 -21.83 5.43 12.82
N GLU A 204 -20.83 5.37 13.70
CA GLU A 204 -19.99 6.51 14.07
C GLU A 204 -19.31 7.11 12.83
N MET A 205 -18.70 6.27 11.99
CA MET A 205 -18.10 6.72 10.72
C MET A 205 -19.11 7.42 9.81
N THR A 206 -20.36 6.98 9.81
CA THR A 206 -21.42 7.62 9.02
C THR A 206 -21.78 8.99 9.60
N ALA A 207 -21.91 9.10 10.93
CA ALA A 207 -22.17 10.36 11.62
C ALA A 207 -21.02 11.36 11.39
N MET A 208 -19.76 10.93 11.57
CA MET A 208 -18.57 11.77 11.37
C MET A 208 -18.42 12.26 9.93
N ARG A 209 -18.64 11.42 8.92
CA ARG A 209 -18.60 11.86 7.51
C ARG A 209 -19.65 12.94 7.22
N ARG A 210 -20.85 12.80 7.80
CA ARG A 210 -21.91 13.78 7.62
C ARG A 210 -21.63 15.10 8.33
N LEU A 211 -21.15 15.05 9.58
CA LEU A 211 -20.70 16.23 10.31
C LEU A 211 -19.57 16.94 9.56
N SER A 212 -18.53 16.19 9.17
CA SER A 212 -17.39 16.69 8.41
C SER A 212 -17.81 17.36 7.09
N LYS A 213 -18.80 16.80 6.38
CA LYS A 213 -19.39 17.43 5.20
C LYS A 213 -20.09 18.75 5.54
N TYR A 214 -20.94 18.78 6.56
CA TYR A 214 -21.61 20.00 7.01
C TYR A 214 -20.59 21.10 7.38
N LEU A 215 -19.56 20.75 8.15
CA LEU A 215 -18.49 21.68 8.53
C LEU A 215 -17.75 22.20 7.31
N LYS A 216 -17.48 21.37 6.31
CA LYS A 216 -16.81 21.82 5.07
C LYS A 216 -17.64 22.86 4.32
N GLU A 217 -18.96 22.70 4.31
CA GLU A 217 -19.88 23.55 3.54
C GLU A 217 -20.21 24.85 4.27
N ARG A 218 -20.43 24.81 5.59
CA ARG A 218 -20.91 25.94 6.39
C ARG A 218 -19.81 26.61 7.23
N TYR A 219 -18.80 25.84 7.63
CA TYR A 219 -17.72 26.24 8.55
C TYR A 219 -16.33 25.87 8.02
N PRO A 220 -15.93 26.29 6.80
CA PRO A 220 -14.72 25.81 6.13
C PRO A 220 -13.41 26.14 6.88
N ARG A 221 -13.46 27.07 7.86
CA ARG A 221 -12.32 27.42 8.71
C ARG A 221 -12.02 26.36 9.78
N ILE A 222 -13.03 25.60 10.20
CA ILE A 222 -12.88 24.55 11.21
C ILE A 222 -12.14 23.37 10.58
N GLN A 223 -11.00 22.99 11.16
CA GLN A 223 -10.18 21.87 10.70
C GLN A 223 -10.10 20.73 11.74
N SER A 224 -10.31 21.04 13.03
CA SER A 224 -10.25 20.10 14.15
C SER A 224 -11.60 19.99 14.89
N CYS A 225 -11.90 18.81 15.45
CA CYS A 225 -13.03 18.60 16.36
C CYS A 225 -12.90 19.41 17.65
N LYS A 226 -11.69 19.87 18.03
CA LYS A 226 -11.46 20.71 19.22
C LYS A 226 -12.01 22.12 19.07
N GLU A 227 -12.24 22.56 17.84
CA GLU A 227 -12.83 23.87 17.52
C GLU A 227 -14.37 23.82 17.52
N LEU A 228 -14.97 22.66 17.80
CA LEU A 228 -16.42 22.52 17.86
C LEU A 228 -16.95 23.10 19.16
N GLU A 229 -17.47 24.32 19.05
CA GLU A 229 -18.23 24.98 20.10
C GLU A 229 -19.68 24.48 20.11
N ARG A 230 -20.35 24.72 21.24
CA ARG A 230 -21.73 24.28 21.46
C ARG A 230 -22.68 24.81 20.38
N GLU A 231 -22.50 26.07 20.02
CA GLU A 231 -23.30 26.81 19.04
C GLU A 231 -23.25 26.11 17.67
N ILE A 232 -22.06 25.68 17.22
CA ILE A 232 -21.86 24.97 15.96
C ILE A 232 -22.57 23.62 15.98
N ILE A 233 -22.54 22.91 17.12
CA ILE A 233 -23.24 21.64 17.28
C ILE A 233 -24.76 21.88 17.25
N GLU A 234 -25.28 22.88 17.96
CA GLU A 234 -26.72 23.20 17.95
C GLU A 234 -27.22 23.57 16.55
N GLU A 235 -26.44 24.32 15.78
CA GLU A 235 -26.74 24.63 14.38
C GLU A 235 -26.70 23.39 13.50
N TYR A 236 -25.71 22.52 13.67
CA TYR A 236 -25.65 21.23 12.96
C TYR A 236 -26.90 20.39 13.25
N LEU A 237 -27.34 20.33 14.51
CA LEU A 237 -28.55 19.60 14.89
C LEU A 237 -29.82 20.20 14.29
N THR A 238 -29.87 21.52 14.17
CA THR A 238 -30.96 22.22 13.49
C THR A 238 -30.95 21.87 12.00
N TYR A 239 -29.80 21.95 11.35
CA TYR A 239 -29.61 21.53 9.95
C TYR A 239 -30.06 20.09 9.69
N LEU A 240 -29.72 19.15 10.59
CA LEU A 240 -30.18 17.77 10.46
C LEU A 240 -31.71 17.64 10.51
N LYS A 241 -32.39 18.48 11.31
CA LYS A 241 -33.85 18.46 11.43
C LYS A 241 -34.57 19.14 10.27
N THR A 242 -33.97 20.15 9.64
CA THR A 242 -34.65 21.03 8.67
C THR A 242 -34.23 20.80 7.22
N GLU A 243 -32.97 20.45 6.98
CA GLU A 243 -32.37 20.42 5.63
C GLU A 243 -31.94 19.01 5.19
N ASP A 244 -31.52 18.13 6.10
CA ASP A 244 -31.17 16.74 5.76
C ASP A 244 -32.29 15.73 6.09
N ASN A 245 -33.29 15.63 5.22
CA ASN A 245 -34.45 14.75 5.37
C ASN A 245 -34.16 13.24 5.26
N ARG A 246 -32.88 12.82 5.24
CA ARG A 246 -32.48 11.41 5.02
C ARG A 246 -32.50 10.55 6.27
N ASN A 247 -32.52 11.12 7.49
CA ASN A 247 -32.46 10.34 8.72
C ASN A 247 -33.31 10.96 9.85
N LYS A 248 -34.04 10.13 10.62
CA LYS A 248 -34.99 10.58 11.67
C LYS A 248 -34.49 10.37 13.12
N HIS A 249 -33.28 9.82 13.30
CA HIS A 249 -32.75 9.44 14.61
C HIS A 249 -31.55 10.29 15.06
N PHE A 250 -31.75 11.60 15.20
CA PHE A 250 -30.70 12.60 15.48
C PHE A 250 -29.95 12.39 16.81
N HIS A 251 -30.64 11.97 17.87
CA HIS A 251 -30.03 11.62 19.16
C HIS A 251 -28.98 10.51 19.02
N ALA A 252 -29.24 9.57 18.12
CA ALA A 252 -28.34 8.47 17.88
C ALA A 252 -27.07 8.91 17.14
N ASP A 253 -27.11 10.04 16.44
CA ASP A 253 -25.92 10.59 15.80
C ASP A 253 -25.08 11.39 16.79
N ILE A 254 -25.68 12.16 17.70
CA ILE A 254 -24.95 12.86 18.77
C ILE A 254 -24.20 11.88 19.67
N ASN A 255 -24.86 10.82 20.13
CA ASN A 255 -24.23 9.83 21.01
C ASN A 255 -23.12 9.02 20.33
N ARG A 256 -22.88 9.24 19.04
CA ARG A 256 -21.87 8.57 18.21
C ARG A 256 -20.80 9.54 17.69
N LEU A 257 -20.94 10.84 17.98
CA LEU A 257 -19.88 11.85 17.83
C LEU A 257 -19.02 11.82 19.09
#